data_AF-A0A0A8ZUB3-F1
#
_entry.id   AF-A0A0A8ZUB3-F1
#
_cell.length_a   1.000
_cell.length_b   1.000
_cell.length_c   1.000
_cell.angle_alpha   90.00
_cell.angle_beta   90.00
_cell.angle_gamma   90.00
#
_symmetry.space_group_name_H-M   'P 1'
#
loop_
_entity.id
_entity.type
_entity.pdbx_description
1 polymer ?
#
loop_
_entity_poly.entity_id
_entity_poly.type
_entity_poly.pdbx_seq_one_letter_code
_entity_poly.pdbx_strand_id
1 'polypeptide(L)'
;MQSMGKGMAWLNGNAIGRYWPRTSSTDDRCTPSCNYRGQFSPNKCRTGCGQPTQRWYHVPRSWFHPSGNTLVVFEEKGGDPTKITFSRRVVTSVCSFVSEHYPSIDLECWDKSTTNNGTAAAKVQLSCPKGKNISSVKFASFGNPSGTCRSYQQGSCHHKNSLSIVEKACLNVSSCTVSLSDEGFGKDLCPGVTKTLAIEADCS
;
A
#
# COMPACT_ATOMS: atom_id res chain seq x y z
N MET A 1 7.58 16.59 13.78
CA MET A 1 8.68 17.34 13.14
C MET A 1 8.27 18.14 11.91
N GLN A 2 7.03 18.09 11.40
CA GLN A 2 6.40 19.32 10.82
C GLN A 2 6.44 20.41 11.91
N SER A 3 6.11 21.68 11.74
CA SER A 3 6.32 22.72 12.78
C SER A 3 7.78 22.98 13.21
N MET A 4 8.73 22.09 12.91
CA MET A 4 10.17 22.31 13.07
C MET A 4 10.82 22.68 11.73
N GLY A 5 12.02 23.24 11.77
CA GLY A 5 12.72 23.78 10.60
C GLY A 5 13.76 22.82 10.03
N LYS A 6 14.91 22.71 10.70
CA LYS A 6 16.02 21.81 10.34
C LYS A 6 16.84 21.52 11.58
N GLY A 7 17.32 20.30 11.74
CA GLY A 7 18.10 20.00 12.93
C GLY A 7 18.42 18.54 13.12
N MET A 8 18.69 18.16 14.37
CA MET A 8 18.93 16.78 14.79
C MET A 8 18.15 16.45 16.06
N ALA A 9 17.77 15.18 16.20
CA ALA A 9 17.03 14.73 17.36
C ALA A 9 17.63 13.45 17.96
N TRP A 10 17.49 13.29 19.28
CA TRP A 10 17.95 12.14 20.04
C TRP A 10 16.88 11.70 21.03
N LEU A 11 16.76 10.38 21.21
CA LEU A 11 15.93 9.79 22.27
C LEU A 11 16.84 8.96 23.19
N ASN A 12 16.87 9.30 24.48
CA ASN A 12 17.66 8.59 25.49
C ASN A 12 19.15 8.42 25.07
N GLY A 13 19.74 9.48 24.51
CA GLY A 13 21.11 9.47 23.98
C GLY A 13 21.29 8.86 22.58
N ASN A 14 20.28 8.15 22.05
CA ASN A 14 20.33 7.54 20.71
C ASN A 14 19.94 8.55 19.64
N ALA A 15 20.77 8.71 18.60
CA ALA A 15 20.50 9.64 17.52
C ALA A 15 19.37 9.13 16.61
N ILE A 16 18.24 9.83 16.59
CA ILE A 16 17.14 9.61 15.63
C ILE A 16 17.62 9.99 14.22
N GLY A 17 18.46 11.03 14.15
CA GLY A 17 19.07 11.52 12.92
C GLY A 17 18.72 12.97 12.61
N ARG A 18 19.06 13.39 11.40
CA ARG A 18 18.75 14.74 10.90
C ARG A 18 17.29 14.82 10.50
N TYR A 19 16.64 15.92 10.88
CA TYR A 19 15.34 16.28 10.33
C TYR A 19 15.43 17.51 9.46
N TRP A 20 14.70 17.48 8.35
CA TRP A 20 14.57 18.61 7.45
C TRP A 20 13.25 18.48 6.65
N PRO A 21 12.10 18.86 7.24
CA PRO A 21 10.77 18.81 6.62
C PRO A 21 10.59 19.89 5.54
N ARG A 22 11.53 20.04 4.61
CA ARG A 22 11.40 21.01 3.50
C ARG A 22 10.28 20.57 2.57
N THR A 23 9.42 21.48 2.14
CA THR A 23 8.41 21.19 1.13
C THR A 23 9.07 20.89 -0.22
N SER A 24 8.72 19.75 -0.83
CA SER A 24 9.12 19.39 -2.20
C SER A 24 8.43 20.29 -3.22
N SER A 25 8.99 20.38 -4.44
CA SER A 25 8.35 21.16 -5.50
C SER A 25 7.07 20.46 -5.98
N THR A 26 6.07 21.22 -6.43
CA THR A 26 4.94 20.66 -7.17
C THR A 26 5.37 20.13 -8.55
N ASP A 27 6.49 20.63 -9.07
CA ASP A 27 7.03 20.31 -10.39
C ASP A 27 7.96 19.08 -10.41
N ASP A 28 8.11 18.38 -9.27
CA ASP A 28 9.00 17.21 -9.10
C ASP A 28 8.55 15.95 -9.88
N ARG A 29 7.68 16.13 -10.89
CA ARG A 29 7.14 15.11 -11.80
C ARG A 29 6.44 13.95 -11.08
N CYS A 30 5.69 14.24 -10.02
CA CYS A 30 4.82 13.23 -9.43
C CYS A 30 3.71 12.85 -10.41
N THR A 31 3.45 11.56 -10.50
CA THR A 31 2.44 11.00 -11.39
C THR A 31 1.21 10.62 -10.57
N PRO A 32 -0.02 10.98 -10.99
CA PRO A 32 -1.23 10.61 -10.26
C PRO A 32 -1.49 9.10 -10.30
N SER A 33 -0.99 8.42 -11.33
CA SER A 33 -1.03 6.97 -11.49
C SER A 33 0.35 6.45 -11.89
N CYS A 34 0.66 5.23 -11.47
CA CYS A 34 1.89 4.53 -11.83
C CYS A 34 1.54 3.10 -12.23
N ASN A 35 2.19 2.61 -13.28
CA ASN A 35 2.03 1.24 -13.75
C ASN A 35 3.36 0.50 -13.64
N TYR A 36 3.32 -0.72 -13.09
CA TYR A 36 4.49 -1.57 -12.98
C TYR A 36 5.04 -1.98 -14.37
N ARG A 37 4.17 -2.11 -15.39
CA ARG A 37 4.55 -2.48 -16.76
C ARG A 37 5.42 -1.42 -17.43
N GLY A 38 6.31 -1.86 -18.32
CA GLY A 38 7.22 -0.99 -19.07
C GLY A 38 8.49 -0.60 -18.30
N GLN A 39 9.45 0.03 -18.99
CA GLN A 39 10.76 0.35 -18.45
C GLN A 39 10.67 1.17 -17.15
N PHE A 40 11.49 0.80 -16.16
CA PHE A 40 11.60 1.53 -14.91
C PHE A 40 12.44 2.80 -15.08
N SER A 41 12.01 3.89 -14.44
CA SER A 41 12.85 5.06 -14.20
C SER A 41 12.59 5.59 -12.78
N PRO A 42 13.57 6.24 -12.13
CA PRO A 42 13.40 6.78 -10.77
C PRO A 42 12.26 7.80 -10.61
N ASN A 43 11.78 8.37 -11.72
CA ASN A 43 10.72 9.38 -11.74
C ASN A 43 9.34 8.78 -12.09
N LYS A 44 9.29 7.50 -12.49
CA LYS A 44 8.08 6.86 -13.03
C LYS A 44 6.89 6.85 -12.05
N CYS A 45 7.18 6.74 -10.75
CA CYS A 45 6.19 6.50 -9.70
C CYS A 45 6.44 7.37 -8.47
N ARG A 46 6.91 8.61 -8.69
CA ARG A 46 7.16 9.56 -7.59
C ARG A 46 5.85 10.01 -6.96
N THR A 47 5.86 10.13 -5.64
CA THR A 47 4.73 10.59 -4.82
C THR A 47 5.21 11.63 -3.81
N GLY A 48 4.29 12.38 -3.21
CA GLY A 48 4.61 13.35 -2.16
C GLY A 48 5.10 14.71 -2.65
N CYS A 49 4.77 15.12 -3.88
CA CYS A 49 5.03 16.48 -4.37
C CYS A 49 4.19 17.52 -3.60
N GLY A 50 4.76 18.70 -3.38
CA GLY A 50 4.12 19.77 -2.59
C GLY A 50 3.98 19.46 -1.09
N GLN A 51 4.60 18.38 -0.61
CA GLN A 51 4.57 17.96 0.81
C GLN A 51 5.97 18.05 1.42
N PRO A 52 6.11 18.08 2.76
CA PRO A 52 7.42 17.93 3.39
C PRO A 52 8.12 16.67 2.90
N THR A 53 9.35 16.80 2.38
CA THR A 53 10.21 15.71 1.87
C THR A 53 10.30 14.56 2.86
N GLN A 54 10.34 14.88 4.16
CA GLN A 54 10.18 13.92 5.23
C GLN A 54 9.38 14.52 6.39
N ARG A 55 8.17 14.00 6.57
CA ARG A 55 7.25 14.37 7.67
C ARG A 55 7.54 13.59 8.96
N TRP A 56 7.79 12.28 8.82
CA TRP A 56 7.94 11.34 9.93
C TRP A 56 9.39 10.86 10.03
N TYR A 57 9.87 10.78 11.26
CA TYR A 57 11.23 10.36 11.61
C TYR A 57 11.11 9.11 12.45
N HIS A 58 11.72 8.03 11.99
CA HIS A 58 11.56 6.72 12.61
C HIS A 58 12.31 6.66 13.94
N VAL A 59 11.62 6.19 14.99
CA VAL A 59 12.19 5.97 16.31
C VAL A 59 11.97 4.50 16.66
N PRO A 60 13.03 3.69 16.77
CA PRO A 60 12.92 2.29 17.16
C PRO A 60 12.24 2.14 18.52
N ARG A 61 11.29 1.20 18.61
CA ARG A 61 10.56 0.94 19.86
C ARG A 61 11.48 0.51 21.00
N SER A 62 12.59 -0.17 20.69
CA SER A 62 13.59 -0.61 21.65
C SER A 62 14.33 0.52 22.36
N TRP A 63 14.26 1.76 21.87
CA TRP A 63 14.90 2.91 22.50
C TRP A 63 14.05 3.52 23.63
N PHE A 64 12.78 3.15 23.73
CA PHE A 64 11.89 3.65 24.77
C PHE A 64 12.02 2.85 26.07
N HIS A 65 12.07 3.57 27.18
CA HIS A 65 11.81 3.05 28.52
C HIS A 65 10.31 3.14 28.85
N PRO A 66 9.81 2.36 29.83
CA PRO A 66 8.41 2.46 30.28
C PRO A 66 8.01 3.88 30.73
N SER A 67 8.93 4.62 31.34
CA SER A 67 8.77 6.01 31.75
C SER A 67 10.13 6.72 31.78
N GLY A 68 10.14 8.05 31.94
CA GLY A 68 11.38 8.83 32.06
C GLY A 68 12.18 9.02 30.78
N ASN A 69 11.54 8.91 29.61
CA ASN A 69 12.21 9.11 28.32
C ASN A 69 12.61 10.58 28.13
N THR A 70 13.82 10.82 27.64
CA THR A 70 14.35 12.16 27.33
C THR A 70 14.49 12.33 25.82
N LEU A 71 13.75 13.28 25.26
CA LEU A 71 13.85 13.70 23.87
C LEU A 71 14.65 15.02 23.81
N VAL A 72 15.78 14.99 23.11
CA VAL A 72 16.60 16.19 22.85
C VAL A 72 16.45 16.56 21.39
N VAL A 73 16.18 17.83 21.12
CA VAL A 73 16.03 18.37 19.76
C VAL A 73 16.91 19.59 19.62
N PHE A 74 17.85 19.54 18.67
CA PHE A 74 18.62 20.69 18.24
C PHE A 74 17.96 21.28 17.00
N GLU A 75 17.52 22.54 17.06
CA GLU A 75 16.85 23.24 15.96
C GLU A 75 17.74 24.38 15.43
N GLU A 76 18.04 24.34 14.13
CA GLU A 76 18.96 25.24 13.43
C GLU A 76 18.26 26.46 12.81
N LYS A 77 17.03 26.30 12.31
CA LYS A 77 16.32 27.34 11.55
C LYS A 77 15.18 28.01 12.31
N GLY A 78 14.69 27.35 13.36
CA GLY A 78 13.55 27.80 14.14
C GLY A 78 12.33 26.91 13.90
N GLY A 79 11.55 26.71 14.96
CA GLY A 79 10.41 25.81 14.98
C GLY A 79 9.65 25.90 16.30
N ASP A 80 8.44 25.34 16.31
CA ASP A 80 7.58 25.30 17.49
C ASP A 80 7.61 23.89 18.12
N PRO A 81 8.40 23.69 19.19
CA PRO A 81 8.55 22.38 19.80
C PRO A 81 7.27 21.87 20.48
N THR A 82 6.32 22.75 20.81
CA THR A 82 5.07 22.36 21.49
C THR A 82 4.16 21.47 20.64
N LYS A 83 4.36 21.50 19.31
CA LYS A 83 3.60 20.72 18.32
C LYS A 83 4.27 19.41 17.94
N ILE A 84 5.43 19.08 18.52
CA ILE A 84 6.07 17.78 18.31
C ILE A 84 5.24 16.70 19.00
N THR A 85 4.85 15.68 18.24
CA THR A 85 4.10 14.54 18.74
C THR A 85 4.71 13.23 18.29
N PHE A 86 4.63 12.21 19.15
CA PHE A 86 4.89 10.83 18.76
C PHE A 86 3.67 10.27 18.03
N SER A 87 3.91 9.51 16.97
CA SER A 87 2.85 8.86 16.19
C SER A 87 3.15 7.37 16.08
N ARG A 88 2.14 6.54 16.33
CA ARG A 88 2.25 5.09 16.13
C ARG A 88 1.85 4.76 14.70
N ARG A 89 2.78 4.22 13.91
CA ARG A 89 2.47 3.69 12.57
C ARG A 89 1.70 2.38 12.73
N VAL A 90 0.44 2.38 12.34
CA VAL A 90 -0.40 1.17 12.30
C VAL A 90 -0.88 0.99 10.86
N VAL A 91 -0.69 -0.20 10.31
CA VAL A 91 -1.37 -0.59 9.08
C VAL A 91 -2.75 -1.09 9.50
N THR A 92 -3.78 -0.33 9.10
CA THR A 92 -5.19 -0.61 9.40
C THR A 92 -5.95 -1.06 8.18
N SER A 93 -5.40 -0.89 6.97
CA SER A 93 -6.06 -1.24 5.73
C SER A 93 -5.03 -1.73 4.73
N VAL A 94 -5.41 -2.74 3.96
CA VAL A 94 -4.66 -3.36 2.87
C VAL A 94 -5.49 -3.28 1.59
N CYS A 95 -4.83 -3.17 0.45
CA CYS A 95 -5.49 -2.99 -0.83
C CYS A 95 -4.71 -3.68 -1.93
N SER A 96 -5.42 -4.03 -3.00
CA SER A 96 -4.87 -4.67 -4.18
C SER A 96 -5.57 -4.16 -5.44
N PHE A 97 -4.84 -4.17 -6.57
CA PHE A 97 -5.33 -3.78 -7.89
C PHE A 97 -4.60 -4.64 -8.94
N VAL A 98 -5.20 -5.75 -9.35
CA VAL A 98 -4.55 -6.75 -10.22
C VAL A 98 -5.45 -7.04 -11.43
N SER A 99 -4.85 -7.00 -12.62
CA SER A 99 -5.52 -7.32 -13.89
C SER A 99 -5.42 -8.82 -14.19
N GLU A 100 -6.40 -9.38 -14.90
CA GLU A 100 -6.37 -10.77 -15.39
C GLU A 100 -5.15 -11.08 -16.26
N HIS A 101 -4.58 -10.08 -16.94
CA HIS A 101 -3.33 -10.19 -17.70
C HIS A 101 -2.07 -10.02 -16.83
N TYR A 102 -2.20 -10.07 -15.50
CA TYR A 102 -1.04 -10.10 -14.64
C TYR A 102 -0.36 -11.46 -14.80
N PRO A 103 0.92 -11.51 -15.21
CA PRO A 103 1.59 -12.79 -15.44
C PRO A 103 1.70 -13.53 -14.11
N SER A 104 1.03 -14.67 -14.00
CA SER A 104 1.25 -15.64 -12.92
C SER A 104 2.42 -16.55 -13.29
N ILE A 105 3.53 -15.95 -13.75
CA ILE A 105 4.74 -16.71 -14.04
C ILE A 105 5.39 -16.99 -12.71
N ASP A 106 5.51 -18.27 -12.38
CA ASP A 106 6.39 -18.73 -11.33
C ASP A 106 7.84 -18.55 -11.83
N LEU A 107 8.50 -17.48 -11.36
CA LEU A 107 9.88 -17.17 -11.75
C LEU A 107 10.86 -18.24 -11.23
N GLU A 108 10.44 -19.15 -10.35
CA GLU A 108 11.25 -20.30 -9.92
C GLU A 108 11.27 -21.46 -10.94
N CYS A 109 10.39 -21.46 -11.95
CA CYS A 109 10.42 -22.45 -13.02
C CYS A 109 11.28 -22.00 -14.21
N TRP A 110 12.61 -22.02 -14.07
CA TRP A 110 13.53 -22.03 -15.22
C TRP A 110 13.59 -23.41 -15.90
N ASP A 111 12.82 -24.38 -15.43
CA ASP A 111 12.84 -25.73 -16.02
C ASP A 111 11.97 -25.77 -17.29
N LYS A 112 12.63 -25.93 -18.44
CA LYS A 112 12.02 -26.01 -19.77
C LYS A 112 11.15 -27.27 -19.99
N SER A 113 10.93 -28.08 -18.95
CA SER A 113 10.20 -29.36 -19.06
C SER A 113 8.71 -29.26 -18.72
N THR A 114 8.24 -28.17 -18.11
CA THR A 114 6.81 -28.03 -17.82
C THR A 114 6.07 -27.55 -19.06
N THR A 115 5.32 -28.45 -19.69
CA THR A 115 4.29 -28.11 -20.66
C THR A 115 3.33 -27.10 -20.02
N ASN A 116 3.47 -25.82 -20.37
CA ASN A 116 2.55 -24.75 -19.98
C ASN A 116 1.20 -24.95 -20.67
N ASN A 117 0.45 -25.96 -20.23
CA ASN A 117 -0.88 -26.31 -20.74
C ASN A 117 -2.01 -25.58 -20.01
N GLY A 118 -1.70 -24.48 -19.33
CA GLY A 118 -2.70 -23.58 -18.77
C GLY A 118 -2.08 -22.21 -18.50
N THR A 119 -2.64 -21.17 -19.09
CA THR A 119 -2.48 -19.80 -18.60
C THR A 119 -2.98 -19.79 -17.16
N ALA A 120 -2.07 -19.90 -16.19
CA ALA A 120 -2.47 -19.80 -14.80
C ALA A 120 -3.16 -18.44 -14.59
N ALA A 121 -4.31 -18.47 -13.92
CA ALA A 121 -5.08 -17.25 -13.68
C ALA A 121 -4.29 -16.33 -12.75
N ALA A 122 -4.33 -15.03 -13.02
CA ALA A 122 -3.77 -14.02 -12.13
C ALA A 122 -4.35 -14.19 -10.71
N LYS A 123 -3.53 -13.96 -9.68
CA LYS A 123 -3.93 -14.10 -8.28
C LYS A 123 -3.72 -12.78 -7.55
N VAL A 124 -4.68 -12.42 -6.71
CA VAL A 124 -4.55 -11.35 -5.73
C VAL A 124 -4.19 -11.97 -4.39
N GLN A 125 -3.09 -11.52 -3.79
CA GLN A 125 -2.71 -11.89 -2.44
C GLN A 125 -2.85 -10.67 -1.52
N LEU A 126 -3.60 -10.83 -0.43
CA LEU A 126 -3.72 -9.84 0.64
C LEU A 126 -3.17 -10.43 1.93
N SER A 127 -2.41 -9.62 2.66
CA SER A 127 -1.84 -10.03 3.95
C SER A 127 -1.86 -8.87 4.94
N CYS A 128 -2.43 -9.12 6.12
CA CYS A 128 -2.42 -8.21 7.24
C CYS A 128 -1.10 -8.30 8.03
N PRO A 129 -0.74 -7.25 8.78
CA PRO A 129 0.39 -7.29 9.70
C PRO A 129 0.28 -8.41 10.73
N LYS A 130 1.43 -8.85 11.27
CA LYS A 130 1.49 -9.90 12.30
C LYS A 130 0.51 -9.62 13.44
N GLY A 131 -0.29 -10.62 13.78
CA GLY A 131 -1.26 -10.58 14.88
C GLY A 131 -2.57 -9.86 14.55
N LYS A 132 -2.82 -9.50 13.28
CA LYS A 132 -4.09 -8.93 12.82
C LYS A 132 -4.73 -9.82 11.77
N ASN A 133 -6.05 -9.81 11.73
CA ASN A 133 -6.83 -10.46 10.69
C ASN A 133 -7.58 -9.42 9.86
N ILE A 134 -7.96 -9.80 8.65
CA ILE A 134 -8.87 -9.00 7.83
C ILE A 134 -10.23 -9.03 8.51
N SER A 135 -10.70 -7.89 8.99
CA SER A 135 -11.97 -7.79 9.71
C SER A 135 -13.14 -7.35 8.86
N SER A 136 -12.88 -6.59 7.81
CA SER A 136 -13.92 -6.18 6.86
C SER A 136 -13.34 -5.93 5.47
N VAL A 137 -14.19 -6.08 4.45
CA VAL A 137 -13.89 -5.71 3.07
C VAL A 137 -14.66 -4.44 2.77
N LYS A 138 -13.96 -3.32 2.57
CA LYS A 138 -14.57 -2.02 2.26
C LYS A 138 -15.03 -1.91 0.82
N PHE A 139 -14.27 -2.50 -0.08
CA PHE A 139 -14.51 -2.42 -1.51
C PHE A 139 -13.97 -3.67 -2.20
N ALA A 140 -14.76 -4.22 -3.12
CA ALA A 140 -14.32 -5.28 -4.00
C ALA A 140 -15.07 -5.16 -5.33
N SER A 141 -14.33 -5.00 -6.43
CA SER A 141 -14.91 -4.92 -7.77
C SER A 141 -14.04 -5.65 -8.76
N PHE A 142 -14.62 -6.65 -9.43
CA PHE A 142 -14.05 -7.34 -10.58
C PHE A 142 -14.70 -6.84 -11.88
N GLY A 143 -13.92 -6.19 -12.73
CA GLY A 143 -14.39 -5.57 -13.96
C GLY A 143 -13.44 -4.46 -14.40
N ASN A 144 -13.92 -3.22 -14.54
CA ASN A 144 -13.09 -2.06 -14.86
C ASN A 144 -13.06 -0.99 -13.74
N PRO A 145 -12.70 -1.35 -12.49
CA PRO A 145 -12.59 -0.36 -11.41
C PRO A 145 -11.53 0.69 -11.74
N SER A 146 -11.73 1.90 -11.19
CA SER A 146 -10.80 3.03 -11.34
C SER A 146 -10.39 3.58 -9.97
N GLY A 147 -9.41 4.49 -9.96
CA GLY A 147 -8.89 5.12 -8.76
C GLY A 147 -7.66 4.41 -8.18
N THR A 148 -7.29 4.80 -6.97
CA THR A 148 -6.13 4.24 -6.23
C THR A 148 -6.58 3.71 -4.88
N CYS A 149 -5.72 2.95 -4.19
CA CYS A 149 -5.98 2.46 -2.83
C CYS A 149 -6.60 3.55 -1.92
N ARG A 150 -7.75 3.27 -1.28
CA ARG A 150 -8.60 4.21 -0.50
C ARG A 150 -9.49 5.16 -1.30
N SER A 151 -9.45 5.07 -2.62
CA SER A 151 -10.21 5.92 -3.55
C SER A 151 -10.75 5.10 -4.73
N TYR A 152 -10.91 3.78 -4.53
CA TYR A 152 -11.44 2.94 -5.59
C TYR A 152 -12.89 3.28 -5.91
N GLN A 153 -13.20 3.27 -7.19
CA GLN A 153 -14.53 3.53 -7.71
C GLN A 153 -14.94 2.38 -8.61
N GLN A 154 -16.20 1.97 -8.49
CA GLN A 154 -16.79 0.99 -9.38
C GLN A 154 -16.86 1.59 -10.79
N GLY A 155 -16.43 0.83 -11.80
CA GLY A 155 -16.53 1.21 -13.20
C GLY A 155 -17.88 0.84 -13.82
N SER A 156 -17.99 1.02 -15.14
CA SER A 156 -19.18 0.66 -15.91
C SER A 156 -19.44 -0.85 -16.00
N CYS A 157 -18.41 -1.66 -15.82
CA CYS A 157 -18.44 -3.11 -15.79
C CYS A 157 -18.06 -3.60 -14.39
N HIS A 158 -18.94 -4.39 -13.79
CA HIS A 158 -18.76 -4.93 -12.45
C HIS A 158 -19.52 -6.25 -12.25
N HIS A 159 -18.85 -7.25 -11.69
CA HIS A 159 -19.50 -8.49 -11.26
C HIS A 159 -20.09 -8.34 -9.86
N LYS A 160 -21.41 -8.48 -9.73
CA LYS A 160 -22.14 -8.29 -8.45
C LYS A 160 -21.64 -9.19 -7.31
N ASN A 161 -21.10 -10.37 -7.65
CA ASN A 161 -20.57 -11.33 -6.68
C ASN A 161 -19.16 -10.99 -6.18
N SER A 162 -18.54 -9.91 -6.67
CA SER A 162 -17.15 -9.56 -6.33
C SER A 162 -16.93 -9.44 -4.82
N LEU A 163 -17.86 -8.79 -4.12
CA LEU A 163 -17.78 -8.59 -2.68
C LEU A 163 -17.90 -9.91 -1.91
N SER A 164 -18.92 -10.72 -2.21
CA SER A 164 -19.17 -11.98 -1.49
C SER A 164 -18.04 -13.01 -1.68
N ILE A 165 -17.42 -13.05 -2.85
CA ILE A 165 -16.28 -13.94 -3.12
C ILE A 165 -15.06 -13.52 -2.30
N VAL A 166 -14.76 -12.23 -2.26
CA VAL A 166 -13.63 -11.69 -1.50
C VAL A 166 -13.87 -11.86 -0.01
N GLU A 167 -15.07 -11.59 0.48
CA GLU A 167 -15.43 -11.82 1.89
C GLU A 167 -15.29 -13.29 2.27
N LYS A 168 -15.81 -14.21 1.44
CA LYS A 168 -15.69 -15.65 1.69
C LYS A 168 -14.24 -16.12 1.75
N ALA A 169 -13.35 -15.54 0.96
CA ALA A 169 -11.94 -15.93 0.90
C ALA A 169 -11.06 -15.24 1.96
N CYS A 170 -11.40 -14.00 2.35
CA CYS A 170 -10.49 -13.12 3.08
C CYS A 170 -10.96 -12.73 4.47
N LEU A 171 -12.24 -12.89 4.83
CA LEU A 171 -12.75 -12.43 6.11
C LEU A 171 -12.25 -13.33 7.26
N ASN A 172 -11.85 -12.73 8.38
CA ASN A 172 -11.30 -13.38 9.58
C ASN A 172 -9.98 -14.15 9.39
N VAL A 173 -9.27 -13.98 8.28
CA VAL A 173 -7.94 -14.58 8.05
C VAL A 173 -6.85 -13.51 7.96
N SER A 174 -5.62 -13.87 8.32
CA SER A 174 -4.45 -12.97 8.29
C SER A 174 -3.86 -12.80 6.89
N SER A 175 -4.06 -13.78 6.02
CA SER A 175 -3.65 -13.75 4.62
C SER A 175 -4.65 -14.54 3.78
N CYS A 176 -4.99 -14.03 2.60
CA CYS A 176 -5.87 -14.70 1.65
C CYS A 176 -5.35 -14.54 0.22
N THR A 177 -5.77 -15.47 -0.65
CA THR A 177 -5.48 -15.42 -2.07
C THR A 177 -6.78 -15.59 -2.85
N VAL A 178 -7.02 -14.71 -3.82
CA VAL A 178 -8.20 -14.75 -4.71
C VAL A 178 -7.71 -14.90 -6.15
N SER A 179 -8.07 -16.00 -6.81
CA SER A 179 -7.75 -16.23 -8.21
C SER A 179 -8.75 -15.49 -9.11
N LEU A 180 -8.26 -14.81 -10.15
CA LEU A 180 -9.05 -14.10 -11.16
C LEU A 180 -9.45 -15.05 -12.30
N SER A 181 -10.11 -16.17 -11.97
CA SER A 181 -10.72 -17.03 -12.99
C SER A 181 -12.20 -16.68 -13.16
N ASP A 182 -12.68 -16.63 -14.40
CA ASP A 182 -14.08 -16.29 -14.72
C ASP A 182 -15.06 -17.24 -14.01
N GLU A 183 -14.73 -18.52 -13.91
CA GLU A 183 -15.52 -19.54 -13.20
C GLU A 183 -15.80 -19.19 -11.72
N GLY A 184 -14.87 -18.51 -11.05
CA GLY A 184 -15.01 -18.13 -9.65
C GLY A 184 -15.97 -16.95 -9.42
N PHE A 185 -16.05 -16.03 -10.39
CA PHE A 185 -16.89 -14.84 -10.32
C PHE A 185 -18.26 -14.99 -10.99
N GLY A 186 -18.45 -16.04 -11.78
CA GLY A 186 -19.70 -16.42 -12.44
C GLY A 186 -19.66 -16.17 -13.95
N LYS A 187 -20.83 -16.09 -14.59
CA LYS A 187 -20.91 -15.80 -16.02
C LYS A 187 -20.27 -14.43 -16.31
N ASP A 188 -19.45 -14.36 -17.35
CA ASP A 188 -18.82 -13.12 -17.78
C ASP A 188 -19.89 -12.07 -18.16
N LEU A 189 -19.94 -10.99 -17.38
CA LEU A 189 -20.84 -9.86 -17.60
C LEU A 189 -20.19 -8.73 -18.41
N CYS A 190 -18.93 -8.88 -18.80
CA CYS A 190 -18.13 -7.82 -19.42
C CYS A 190 -17.28 -8.32 -20.60
N PRO A 191 -17.92 -8.74 -21.70
CA PRO A 191 -17.20 -9.20 -22.88
C PRO A 191 -16.35 -8.06 -23.47
N GLY A 192 -15.10 -8.35 -23.80
CA GLY A 192 -14.17 -7.41 -24.44
C GLY A 192 -13.54 -6.37 -23.51
N VAL A 193 -13.77 -6.44 -22.20
CA VAL A 193 -13.13 -5.56 -21.21
C VAL A 193 -12.07 -6.35 -20.47
N THR A 194 -10.83 -5.83 -20.42
CA THR A 194 -9.79 -6.41 -19.57
C THR A 194 -10.19 -6.31 -18.10
N LYS A 195 -10.47 -7.46 -17.47
CA LYS A 195 -10.95 -7.47 -16.09
C LYS A 195 -9.82 -7.22 -15.11
N THR A 196 -10.13 -6.44 -14.09
CA THR A 196 -9.24 -6.08 -13.00
C THR A 196 -9.99 -6.22 -11.69
N LEU A 197 -9.36 -6.87 -10.71
CA LEU A 197 -9.85 -7.02 -9.36
C LEU A 197 -9.21 -5.95 -8.47
N ALA A 198 -10.03 -5.00 -8.02
CA ALA A 198 -9.65 -4.02 -7.01
C ALA A 198 -10.29 -4.40 -5.67
N ILE A 199 -9.47 -4.53 -4.63
CA ILE A 199 -9.92 -4.87 -3.27
C ILE A 199 -9.35 -3.85 -2.28
N GLU A 200 -10.17 -3.44 -1.34
CA GLU A 200 -9.78 -2.70 -0.14
C GLU A 200 -10.39 -3.38 1.09
N ALA A 201 -9.55 -3.68 2.07
CA ALA A 201 -9.94 -4.37 3.29
C ALA A 201 -9.28 -3.74 4.52
N ASP A 202 -9.92 -3.86 5.67
CA ASP A 202 -9.38 -3.42 6.96
C ASP A 202 -8.78 -4.58 7.74
N CYS A 203 -7.70 -4.28 8.46
CA CYS A 203 -6.99 -5.20 9.35
C CYS A 203 -7.11 -4.73 10.81
N SER A 204 -7.77 -5.54 11.64
CA SER A 204 -7.87 -5.31 13.09
C SER A 204 -7.26 -6.45 13.88
#